data_AF-A0A1W0CMT1-F1
#
_entry.id   AF-A0A1W0CMT1-F1
#
_cell.length_a   1.000
_cell.length_b   1.000
_cell.length_c   1.000
_cell.angle_alpha   90.00
_cell.angle_beta   90.00
_cell.angle_gamma   90.00
#
_symmetry.space_group_name_H-M   'P 1'
#
loop_
_entity.id
_entity.type
_entity.pdbx_description
1 polymer ?
#
loop_
_entity_poly.entity_id
_entity_poly.type
_entity_poly.pdbx_seq_one_letter_code
_entity_poly.pdbx_strand_id
1 'polypeptide(L)'
;MNQQISGLYHKFNVSRIDGRDQPGGDRHGAEYFVLDQTFDPYAVPALLAYADACREEYSQLSSSIIERVFAPHEPQRDENGWWCHPAFNWQSDERFNTKEWLAKYDREIYIVEMDWAENSDDLFEALEETGSVCGWLPLKPDGYGWYLVAIYDTEDGPAAAWIRVKLEA
;
A
#
# COMPACT_ATOMS: atom_id res chain seq x y z
N MET A 1 -17.04 -19.65 -12.50
CA MET A 1 -15.71 -20.19 -12.85
C MET A 1 -14.85 -20.07 -11.61
N ASN A 2 -14.26 -21.17 -11.11
CA ASN A 2 -13.41 -21.12 -9.92
C ASN A 2 -12.03 -20.55 -10.32
N GLN A 3 -11.75 -19.30 -9.97
CA GLN A 3 -10.51 -18.63 -10.34
C GLN A 3 -9.26 -19.30 -9.75
N GLN A 4 -9.36 -20.03 -8.63
CA GLN A 4 -8.22 -20.67 -7.98
C GLN A 4 -7.62 -21.85 -8.76
N ILE A 5 -8.40 -22.46 -9.65
CA ILE A 5 -7.96 -23.56 -10.52
C ILE A 5 -7.95 -23.16 -12.00
N SER A 6 -8.31 -21.91 -12.28
CA SER A 6 -8.24 -21.35 -13.63
C SER A 6 -6.79 -20.91 -13.87
N GLY A 7 -6.14 -21.45 -14.90
CA GLY A 7 -4.87 -20.89 -15.40
C GLY A 7 -5.08 -19.56 -16.12
N LEU A 8 -4.15 -19.16 -16.99
CA LEU A 8 -4.35 -18.01 -17.86
C LEU A 8 -5.49 -18.28 -18.85
N TYR A 9 -6.44 -17.36 -18.91
CA TYR A 9 -7.52 -17.37 -19.90
C TYR A 9 -7.87 -15.94 -20.30
N HIS A 10 -8.58 -15.81 -21.41
CA HIS A 10 -8.95 -14.52 -21.98
C HIS A 10 -10.06 -13.85 -21.15
N LYS A 11 -9.65 -13.10 -20.11
CA LYS A 11 -10.55 -12.38 -19.19
C LYS A 11 -10.89 -10.97 -19.66
N PHE A 12 -9.98 -10.32 -20.38
CA PHE A 12 -10.10 -8.93 -20.82
C PHE A 12 -9.71 -8.79 -22.28
N ASN A 13 -10.40 -7.90 -23.01
CA ASN A 13 -9.91 -7.37 -24.28
C ASN A 13 -9.04 -6.14 -23.97
N VAL A 14 -7.75 -6.22 -24.23
CA VAL A 14 -6.80 -5.11 -24.01
C VAL A 14 -6.33 -4.61 -25.36
N SER A 15 -6.36 -3.28 -25.56
CA SER A 15 -5.83 -2.64 -26.76
C SER A 15 -5.05 -1.38 -26.40
N ARG A 16 -4.12 -0.99 -27.27
CA ARG A 16 -3.35 0.24 -27.12
C ARG A 16 -4.17 1.44 -27.56
N ILE A 17 -4.11 2.50 -26.76
CA ILE A 17 -4.80 3.78 -27.07
C ILE A 17 -4.22 4.49 -28.30
N ASP A 18 -3.00 4.16 -28.72
CA ASP A 18 -2.33 4.74 -29.89
C ASP A 18 -2.51 3.90 -31.17
N GLY A 19 -3.24 2.77 -31.09
CA GLY A 19 -3.52 1.89 -32.23
C GLY A 19 -2.32 1.12 -32.79
N ARG A 20 -1.14 1.15 -32.16
CA ARG A 20 0.05 0.44 -32.67
C ARG A 20 -0.04 -1.09 -32.61
N ASP A 21 -1.05 -1.61 -31.92
CA ASP A 21 -1.39 -3.03 -31.84
C ASP A 21 -2.33 -3.51 -32.96
N GLN A 22 -2.85 -2.59 -33.79
CA GLN A 22 -3.66 -2.94 -34.95
C GLN A 22 -2.83 -3.65 -36.05
N PRO A 23 -3.47 -4.41 -36.95
CA PRO A 23 -2.78 -5.10 -38.03
C PRO A 23 -1.86 -4.16 -38.84
N GLY A 24 -0.58 -4.53 -38.92
CA GLY A 24 0.47 -3.74 -39.58
C GLY A 24 1.21 -2.75 -38.68
N GLY A 25 0.77 -2.57 -37.43
CA GLY A 25 1.52 -1.85 -36.40
C GLY A 25 2.66 -2.67 -35.80
N ASP A 26 3.65 -2.00 -35.20
CA ASP A 26 4.85 -2.65 -34.66
C ASP A 26 4.60 -3.36 -33.30
N ARG A 27 3.42 -3.17 -32.72
CA ARG A 27 2.95 -3.90 -31.54
C ARG A 27 1.83 -4.89 -31.88
N HIS A 28 1.57 -5.13 -33.16
CA HIS A 28 0.59 -6.11 -33.60
C HIS A 28 0.95 -7.50 -33.06
N GLY A 29 0.00 -8.13 -32.36
CA GLY A 29 0.19 -9.45 -31.73
C GLY A 29 0.93 -9.43 -30.38
N ALA A 30 1.22 -8.25 -29.82
CA ALA A 30 1.75 -8.16 -28.46
C ALA A 30 0.73 -8.66 -27.43
N GLU A 31 1.20 -9.42 -26.44
CA GLU A 31 0.38 -9.89 -25.32
C GLU A 31 0.46 -8.92 -24.13
N TYR A 32 -0.67 -8.71 -23.45
CA TYR A 32 -0.77 -7.85 -22.28
C TYR A 32 -1.30 -8.63 -21.08
N PHE A 33 -0.66 -8.44 -19.93
CA PHE A 33 -1.10 -8.96 -18.65
C PHE A 33 -1.56 -7.81 -17.76
N VAL A 34 -2.81 -7.86 -17.30
CA VAL A 34 -3.45 -6.79 -16.53
C VAL A 34 -3.75 -7.26 -15.11
N LEU A 35 -3.48 -6.37 -14.15
CA LEU A 35 -3.68 -6.61 -12.72
C LEU A 35 -4.69 -5.61 -12.17
N ASP A 36 -5.56 -6.06 -11.27
CA ASP A 36 -6.48 -5.20 -10.52
C ASP A 36 -5.71 -4.56 -9.35
N GLN A 37 -5.26 -3.32 -9.54
CA GLN A 37 -4.46 -2.62 -8.54
C GLN A 37 -5.22 -2.27 -7.25
N THR A 38 -6.53 -2.50 -7.20
CA THR A 38 -7.38 -2.15 -6.05
C THR A 38 -7.69 -3.36 -5.18
N PHE A 39 -8.09 -4.46 -5.81
CA PHE A 39 -8.61 -5.63 -5.08
C PHE A 39 -7.71 -6.87 -5.20
N ASP A 40 -6.70 -6.86 -6.06
CA ASP A 40 -5.74 -7.96 -6.15
C ASP A 40 -4.57 -7.72 -5.18
N PRO A 41 -4.43 -8.52 -4.11
CA PRO A 41 -3.34 -8.37 -3.14
C PRO A 41 -1.95 -8.58 -3.78
N TYR A 42 -1.86 -9.20 -4.96
CA TYR A 42 -0.60 -9.43 -5.65
C TYR A 42 -0.21 -8.30 -6.61
N ALA A 43 -1.11 -7.33 -6.86
CA ALA A 43 -0.83 -6.25 -7.81
C ALA A 43 0.31 -5.32 -7.34
N VAL A 44 0.29 -4.92 -6.05
CA VAL A 44 1.31 -4.05 -5.47
C VAL A 44 2.73 -4.64 -5.57
N PRO A 45 3.01 -5.88 -5.10
CA PRO A 45 4.34 -6.44 -5.21
C PRO A 45 4.79 -6.62 -6.66
N ALA A 46 3.88 -6.96 -7.58
CA ALA A 46 4.21 -7.05 -9.01
C ALA A 46 4.59 -5.69 -9.62
N LEU A 47 3.86 -4.62 -9.27
CA LEU A 47 4.15 -3.26 -9.71
C LEU A 47 5.51 -2.78 -9.19
N LEU A 48 5.79 -2.98 -7.90
CA LEU A 48 7.06 -2.55 -7.31
C LEU A 48 8.24 -3.37 -7.85
N ALA A 49 8.06 -4.68 -8.07
CA ALA A 49 9.09 -5.50 -8.70
C ALA A 49 9.41 -5.02 -10.13
N TYR A 50 8.38 -4.65 -10.91
CA TYR A 50 8.59 -4.06 -12.23
C TYR A 50 9.26 -2.68 -12.15
N ALA A 51 8.83 -1.82 -11.22
CA ALA A 51 9.44 -0.51 -11.01
C ALA A 51 10.92 -0.63 -10.64
N ASP A 52 11.29 -1.62 -9.84
CA ASP A 52 12.69 -1.92 -9.49
C ASP A 52 13.48 -2.41 -10.70
N ALA A 53 12.91 -3.34 -11.48
CA ALA A 53 13.55 -3.91 -12.66
C ALA A 53 13.80 -2.87 -13.77
N CYS A 54 12.89 -1.90 -13.94
CA CYS A 54 12.99 -0.89 -15.01
C CYS A 54 13.67 0.41 -14.57
N ARG A 55 14.07 0.53 -13.29
CA ARG A 55 14.50 1.81 -12.68
C ARG A 55 15.67 2.49 -13.39
N GLU A 56 16.66 1.73 -13.85
CA GLU A 56 17.87 2.27 -14.49
C GLU A 56 17.59 2.82 -15.90
N GLU A 57 16.75 2.14 -16.67
CA GLU A 57 16.46 2.50 -18.07
C GLU A 57 15.24 3.44 -18.19
N TYR A 58 14.26 3.28 -17.30
CA TYR A 58 12.95 3.96 -17.34
C TYR A 58 12.64 4.61 -15.99
N SER A 59 13.55 5.44 -15.48
CA SER A 59 13.44 6.07 -14.16
C SER A 59 12.12 6.80 -13.92
N GLN A 60 11.62 7.58 -14.90
CA GLN A 60 10.33 8.28 -14.79
C GLN A 60 9.15 7.32 -14.65
N LEU A 61 9.17 6.20 -15.38
CA LEU A 61 8.12 5.17 -15.27
C LEU A 61 8.17 4.53 -13.89
N SER A 62 9.37 4.14 -13.43
CA SER A 62 9.61 3.59 -12.09
C SER A 62 9.07 4.52 -11.00
N SER A 63 9.45 5.81 -11.02
CA SER A 63 8.95 6.81 -10.08
C SER A 63 7.42 6.94 -10.12
N SER A 64 6.82 7.00 -11.32
CA SER A 64 5.36 7.12 -11.44
C SER A 64 4.60 5.90 -10.87
N ILE A 65 5.18 4.70 -10.98
CA ILE A 65 4.61 3.49 -10.39
C ILE A 65 4.71 3.55 -8.87
N ILE A 66 5.88 3.92 -8.33
CA ILE A 66 6.10 4.05 -6.89
C ILE A 66 5.16 5.09 -6.29
N GLU A 67 5.05 6.27 -6.91
CA GLU A 67 4.12 7.34 -6.49
C GLU A 67 2.68 6.85 -6.47
N ARG A 68 2.27 6.08 -7.49
CA ARG A 68 0.92 5.52 -7.56
C ARG A 68 0.66 4.48 -6.48
N VAL A 69 1.62 3.59 -6.22
CA VAL A 69 1.49 2.54 -5.20
C VAL A 69 1.34 3.13 -3.80
N PHE A 70 2.11 4.17 -3.49
CA PHE A 70 2.09 4.82 -2.18
C PHE A 70 1.20 6.06 -2.13
N ALA A 71 0.39 6.35 -3.13
CA ALA A 71 -0.46 7.54 -3.15
C ALA A 71 -1.34 7.59 -1.87
N PRO A 72 -1.54 8.74 -1.23
CA PRO A 72 -2.38 8.81 -0.04
C PRO A 72 -3.81 8.31 -0.30
N HIS A 73 -4.33 7.50 0.62
CA HIS A 73 -5.71 7.05 0.63
C HIS A 73 -6.45 7.60 1.84
N GLU A 74 -7.73 7.91 1.66
CA GLU A 74 -8.62 8.19 2.80
C GLU A 74 -8.75 6.92 3.65
N PRO A 75 -8.44 6.97 4.96
CA PRO A 75 -8.51 5.80 5.83
C PRO A 75 -9.88 5.12 5.79
N GLN A 76 -9.91 3.84 5.39
CA GLN A 76 -11.13 3.02 5.35
C GLN A 76 -11.12 2.07 6.55
N ARG A 77 -11.35 2.63 7.75
CA ARG A 77 -11.40 1.83 8.98
C ARG A 77 -12.51 0.79 8.93
N ASP A 78 -12.22 -0.41 9.44
CA ASP A 78 -13.22 -1.46 9.62
C ASP A 78 -14.14 -1.16 10.81
N GLU A 79 -15.04 -2.10 11.13
CA GLU A 79 -16.01 -1.96 12.24
C GLU A 79 -15.36 -1.75 13.61
N ASN A 80 -14.11 -2.17 13.78
CA ASN A 80 -13.34 -2.04 15.01
C ASN A 80 -12.32 -0.90 14.94
N GLY A 81 -12.28 -0.13 13.86
CA GLY A 81 -11.40 1.03 13.74
C GLY A 81 -10.02 0.71 13.17
N TRP A 82 -9.74 -0.54 12.80
CA TRP A 82 -8.48 -0.97 12.21
C TRP A 82 -8.44 -0.62 10.73
N TRP A 83 -7.24 -0.38 10.22
CA TRP A 83 -7.07 -0.10 8.79
C TRP A 83 -5.64 -0.39 8.35
N CYS A 84 -5.48 -0.83 7.11
CA CYS A 84 -4.19 -0.95 6.47
C CYS A 84 -4.28 -0.46 5.03
N HIS A 85 -3.31 0.36 4.64
CA HIS A 85 -3.19 0.92 3.30
C HIS A 85 -2.88 -0.21 2.30
N PRO A 86 -3.50 -0.22 1.10
CA PRO A 86 -3.36 -1.31 0.12
C PRO A 86 -1.92 -1.70 -0.21
N ALA A 87 -1.00 -0.73 -0.20
CA ALA A 87 0.44 -0.96 -0.38
C ALA A 87 1.10 -1.95 0.61
N PHE A 88 0.43 -2.25 1.73
CA PHE A 88 0.95 -3.11 2.80
C PHE A 88 0.13 -4.39 3.01
N ASN A 89 -0.99 -4.56 2.28
CA ASN A 89 -1.90 -5.72 2.46
C ASN A 89 -1.33 -7.05 1.93
N TRP A 90 -0.19 -7.03 1.24
CA TRP A 90 0.42 -8.23 0.65
C TRP A 90 1.40 -8.94 1.60
N GLN A 91 1.83 -8.28 2.68
CA GLN A 91 2.77 -8.85 3.64
C GLN A 91 2.05 -9.14 4.97
N SER A 92 2.29 -10.34 5.51
CA SER A 92 1.77 -10.79 6.81
C SER A 92 2.89 -11.36 7.68
N ASP A 93 4.15 -11.14 7.30
CA ASP A 93 5.32 -11.69 7.96
C ASP A 93 5.86 -10.65 8.95
N GLU A 94 5.76 -10.95 10.23
CA GLU A 94 6.28 -10.12 11.33
C GLU A 94 7.79 -9.86 11.23
N ARG A 95 8.54 -10.67 10.47
CA ARG A 95 9.98 -10.45 10.21
C ARG A 95 10.24 -9.41 9.14
N PHE A 96 9.20 -8.90 8.47
CA PHE A 96 9.34 -7.93 7.41
C PHE A 96 9.77 -6.57 7.98
N ASN A 97 10.97 -6.14 7.61
CA ASN A 97 11.47 -4.83 8.00
C ASN A 97 10.86 -3.73 7.11
N THR A 98 9.66 -3.27 7.51
CA THR A 98 8.90 -2.22 6.81
C THR A 98 9.72 -0.94 6.60
N LYS A 99 10.53 -0.55 7.59
CA LYS A 99 11.35 0.67 7.51
C LYS A 99 12.43 0.57 6.43
N GLU A 100 13.16 -0.54 6.39
CA GLU A 100 14.18 -0.78 5.36
C GLU A 100 13.58 -0.93 3.97
N TRP A 101 12.41 -1.59 3.88
CA TRP A 101 11.71 -1.73 2.61
C TRP A 101 11.24 -0.37 2.06
N LEU A 102 10.59 0.46 2.89
CA LEU A 102 10.16 1.81 2.50
C LEU A 102 11.33 2.72 2.10
N ALA A 103 12.49 2.54 2.73
CA ALA A 103 13.68 3.31 2.40
C ALA A 103 14.17 3.10 0.96
N LYS A 104 13.88 1.94 0.31
CA LYS A 104 14.21 1.67 -1.10
C LYS A 104 13.40 2.51 -2.10
N TYR A 105 12.33 3.13 -1.62
CA TYR A 105 11.36 3.91 -2.38
C TYR A 105 11.31 5.37 -1.88
N ASP A 106 12.37 5.84 -1.20
CA ASP A 106 12.48 7.19 -0.66
C ASP A 106 11.29 7.54 0.26
N ARG A 107 10.87 6.56 1.06
CA ARG A 107 9.84 6.75 2.09
C ARG A 107 10.44 6.55 3.46
N GLU A 108 9.93 7.32 4.42
CA GLU A 108 10.16 7.09 5.83
C GLU A 108 8.84 6.83 6.54
N ILE A 109 8.95 6.14 7.68
CA ILE A 109 7.84 5.71 8.52
C ILE A 109 8.03 6.24 9.94
N TYR A 110 6.94 6.63 10.57
CA TYR A 110 6.86 6.99 11.98
C TYR A 110 5.67 6.26 12.61
N ILE A 111 5.90 5.68 13.79
CA ILE A 111 4.88 4.94 14.54
C ILE A 111 4.44 5.80 15.72
N VAL A 112 3.12 5.94 15.88
CA VAL A 112 2.48 6.56 17.03
C VAL A 112 1.77 5.44 17.79
N GLU A 113 2.19 5.21 19.03
CA GLU A 113 1.56 4.22 19.91
C GLU A 113 0.33 4.84 20.59
N MET A 114 -0.71 4.04 20.80
CA MET A 114 -1.92 4.49 21.50
C MET A 114 -1.62 4.89 22.94
N ASP A 115 -0.61 4.28 23.57
CA ASP A 115 -0.14 4.60 24.91
C ASP A 115 0.41 6.03 25.05
N TRP A 116 0.80 6.68 23.94
CA TRP A 116 1.25 8.07 23.96
C TRP A 116 0.10 9.08 23.88
N ALA A 117 -1.15 8.63 23.77
CA ALA A 117 -2.32 9.51 23.77
C ALA A 117 -2.59 10.06 25.18
N GLU A 118 -3.05 11.31 25.28
CA GLU A 118 -3.38 11.94 26.57
C GLU A 118 -4.48 11.21 27.34
N ASN A 119 -5.37 10.51 26.61
CA ASN A 119 -6.46 9.71 27.15
C ASN A 119 -6.21 8.20 26.96
N SER A 120 -4.96 7.75 27.00
CA SER A 120 -4.59 6.35 26.77
C SER A 120 -5.36 5.38 27.67
N ASP A 121 -5.49 5.68 28.96
CA ASP A 121 -6.24 4.84 29.93
C ASP A 121 -7.68 4.55 29.45
N ASP A 122 -8.44 5.58 29.08
CA ASP A 122 -9.82 5.43 28.58
C ASP A 122 -9.88 4.65 27.27
N LEU A 123 -8.86 4.81 26.40
CA LEU A 123 -8.78 4.12 25.12
C LEU A 123 -8.49 2.62 25.31
N PHE A 124 -7.60 2.27 26.24
CA PHE A 124 -7.30 0.87 26.57
C PHE A 124 -8.48 0.20 27.26
N GLU A 125 -9.19 0.89 28.16
CA GLU A 125 -10.42 0.36 28.75
C GLU A 125 -11.47 0.06 27.65
N ALA A 126 -11.69 1.00 26.72
CA ALA A 126 -12.60 0.79 25.60
C ALA A 126 -12.15 -0.37 24.69
N LEU A 127 -10.85 -0.52 24.44
CA LEU A 127 -10.30 -1.62 23.65
C LEU A 127 -10.54 -2.97 24.33
N GLU A 128 -10.29 -3.08 25.64
CA GLU A 128 -10.52 -4.31 26.39
C GLU A 128 -12.00 -4.71 26.42
N GLU A 129 -12.90 -3.72 26.55
CA GLU A 129 -14.34 -3.97 26.58
C GLU A 129 -14.94 -4.32 25.21
N THR A 130 -14.45 -3.70 24.14
CA THR A 130 -15.12 -3.73 22.82
C THR A 130 -14.30 -4.34 21.70
N GLY A 131 -12.99 -4.48 21.87
CA GLY A 131 -12.05 -4.82 20.80
C GLY A 131 -11.86 -3.72 19.75
N SER A 132 -12.34 -2.50 20.03
CA SER A 132 -12.39 -1.40 19.07
C SER A 132 -11.42 -0.26 19.41
N VAL A 133 -10.76 0.25 18.37
CA VAL A 133 -9.97 1.49 18.38
C VAL A 133 -10.68 2.64 17.66
N CYS A 134 -12.00 2.54 17.42
CA CYS A 134 -12.79 3.58 16.75
C CYS A 134 -12.73 4.94 17.47
N GLY A 135 -12.60 4.94 18.80
CA GLY A 135 -12.46 6.16 19.60
C GLY A 135 -11.09 6.83 19.47
N TRP A 136 -10.08 6.13 18.94
CA TRP A 136 -8.72 6.65 18.83
C TRP A 136 -8.48 7.38 17.50
N LEU A 137 -8.12 8.65 17.61
CA LEU A 137 -7.66 9.49 16.49
C LEU A 137 -6.15 9.75 16.66
N PRO A 138 -5.27 8.90 16.09
CA PRO A 138 -3.83 9.07 16.24
C PRO A 138 -3.40 10.43 15.69
N LEU A 139 -2.59 11.15 16.47
CA LEU A 139 -2.07 12.45 16.06
C LEU A 139 -1.01 12.26 14.97
N LYS A 140 -1.10 13.08 13.91
CA LYS A 140 -0.10 13.11 12.85
C LYS A 140 1.25 13.55 13.42
N PRO A 141 2.37 12.90 13.06
CA PRO A 141 3.70 13.34 13.46
C PRO A 141 4.05 14.75 12.99
N ASP A 142 5.04 15.35 13.64
CA ASP A 142 5.56 16.67 13.30
C ASP A 142 6.18 16.71 11.90
N GLY A 143 5.99 17.85 11.24
CA GLY A 143 6.46 18.11 9.88
C GLY A 143 5.40 17.84 8.78
N TYR A 144 5.80 18.15 7.55
CA TYR A 144 4.94 18.10 6.37
C TYR A 144 5.01 16.73 5.68
N GLY A 145 3.95 16.40 4.92
CA GLY A 145 3.91 15.24 4.03
C GLY A 145 3.54 13.91 4.67
N TRP A 146 3.33 13.85 5.99
CA TRP A 146 2.85 12.64 6.66
C TRP A 146 1.39 12.33 6.32
N TYR A 147 1.12 11.07 5.99
CA TYR A 147 -0.23 10.52 5.87
C TYR A 147 -0.28 9.14 6.54
N LEU A 148 -1.45 8.83 7.10
CA LEU A 148 -1.71 7.58 7.80
C LEU A 148 -1.72 6.43 6.79
N VAL A 149 -1.10 5.31 7.15
CA VAL A 149 -1.12 4.08 6.33
C VAL A 149 -1.53 2.84 7.08
N ALA A 150 -1.52 2.85 8.41
CA ALA A 150 -2.10 1.74 9.15
C ALA A 150 -2.53 2.16 10.55
N ILE A 151 -3.55 1.48 11.06
CA ILE A 151 -3.89 1.36 12.47
C ILE A 151 -4.04 -0.13 12.70
N TYR A 152 -3.18 -0.68 13.54
CA TYR A 152 -3.01 -2.12 13.69
C TYR A 152 -2.59 -2.45 15.12
N ASP A 153 -2.80 -3.71 15.51
CA ASP A 153 -2.42 -4.21 16.81
C ASP A 153 -0.95 -4.63 16.84
N THR A 154 -0.30 -4.48 17.99
CA THR A 154 1.09 -4.90 18.23
C THR A 154 1.19 -5.57 19.60
N GLU A 155 2.34 -6.17 19.92
CA GLU A 155 2.57 -6.76 21.25
C GLU A 155 2.47 -5.73 22.38
N ASP A 156 2.77 -4.47 22.10
CA ASP A 156 2.71 -3.35 23.05
C ASP A 156 1.38 -2.57 22.96
N GLY A 157 0.39 -3.11 22.24
CA GLY A 157 -0.93 -2.52 22.02
C GLY A 157 -1.07 -1.81 20.67
N PRO A 158 -2.19 -1.10 20.44
CA PRO A 158 -2.47 -0.49 19.15
C PRO A 158 -1.46 0.58 18.74
N ALA A 159 -1.09 0.54 17.46
CA ALA A 159 -0.17 1.49 16.86
C ALA A 159 -0.73 2.06 15.55
N ALA A 160 -0.31 3.28 15.23
CA ALA A 160 -0.64 3.97 13.99
C ALA A 160 0.65 4.26 13.20
N ALA A 161 0.74 3.73 11.98
CA ALA A 161 1.86 3.99 11.08
C ALA A 161 1.56 5.16 10.15
N TRP A 162 2.51 6.09 10.08
CA TRP A 162 2.50 7.23 9.18
C TRP A 162 3.69 7.15 8.25
N ILE A 163 3.52 7.44 6.97
CA ILE A 163 4.64 7.54 6.03
C ILE A 163 4.68 8.90 5.34
N ARG A 164 5.85 9.25 4.81
CA ARG A 164 6.02 10.38 3.89
C ARG A 164 7.19 10.13 2.93
N VAL A 165 7.27 10.95 1.89
CA VAL A 165 8.47 11.06 1.05
C VAL A 165 9.61 11.63 1.88
N LYS A 166 10.77 10.97 1.85
CA LYS A 166 11.99 11.54 2.41
C LYS A 166 12.37 12.76 1.58
N LEU A 167 12.42 13.92 2.22
CA LEU A 167 13.04 15.08 1.62
C LEU A 167 14.55 14.83 1.61
N GLU A 168 15.20 14.95 0.46
CA GLU A 168 16.67 14.96 0.43
C GLU A 168 17.16 16.12 1.32
N ALA A 169 18.12 15.81 2.19
CA ALA A 169 18.77 16.79 3.06
C ALA A 169 19.76 17.65 2.29
#